data_AF-A0A060VUN7-F1
#
_entry.id   AF-A0A060VUN7-F1
#
_cell.length_a   1.000
_cell.length_b   1.000
_cell.length_c   1.000
_cell.angle_alpha   90.00
_cell.angle_beta   90.00
_cell.angle_gamma   90.00
#
_symmetry.space_group_name_H-M   'P 1'
#
loop_
_entity.id
_entity.type
_entity.pdbx_description
1 polymer ?
#
loop_
_entity_poly.entity_id
_entity_poly.type
_entity_poly.pdbx_seq_one_letter_code
_entity_poly.pdbx_strand_id
1 'polypeptide(L)'
;MENKHTHTEPYIVVCVGRFWSRAQSVMTSMETSPLMTCPSWTFVGCVVCIWDLPSVSPTTPFPPTEAPTVQPHICPEGKFVCGAHGECVDQSRVCDFRHDCSDGLDEQHCVKEVCDFEGGVACGWERVSPAPSVLLHSFRWLPDQGNTVHLGEQYHRPVIDHTLGSPEGWYMYADSSNGGYGHITDLQTPVISSTGPQCTLGFWYHMSGFTVGTLQVLLKYGNVTHEVWSQTGNQGNKWRRGEVFLGIDHDFQVIFQAKRGISYMGDVVVDDVTFQNCTPPLSPEQPCGPEEYTCSNGYCIPEDNLCDFLNHCGDGSDEDPYICKGFSGHCNFEFDLCSWRQCLQDNFDWLIKAGSTPTTGTGPSTDHTLRDPSGHYLYVESSFPQATGDAARISGPLLSRRSKQCKIRFYLHMSGDGFGTLNVFQVTSSSGHQLLLNLTGDQGNYWQRRDIQLTSQEDFRVTFEGKVMNICIEFL
;
A
#
# COMPACT_ATOMS: atom_id res chain seq x y z
N MET A 1 -39.88 56.32 16.87
CA MET A 1 -39.84 55.68 15.55
C MET A 1 -39.06 56.64 14.67
N GLU A 2 -37.73 56.66 14.80
CA GLU A 2 -36.76 55.87 13.99
C GLU A 2 -36.81 56.26 12.50
N ASN A 3 -35.71 56.53 11.79
CA ASN A 3 -34.29 56.41 12.11
C ASN A 3 -33.46 57.42 11.28
N LYS A 4 -32.31 57.80 11.84
CA LYS A 4 -31.27 58.65 11.25
C LYS A 4 -30.43 57.86 10.24
N HIS A 5 -30.07 58.52 9.14
CA HIS A 5 -28.94 58.12 8.30
C HIS A 5 -27.62 58.41 9.01
N THR A 6 -26.75 57.40 9.08
CA THR A 6 -25.29 57.56 9.06
C THR A 6 -24.68 56.31 8.44
N HIS A 7 -24.08 56.48 7.26
CA HIS A 7 -23.17 55.53 6.63
C HIS A 7 -21.88 55.47 7.46
N THR A 8 -21.47 54.27 7.84
CA THR A 8 -20.11 53.96 8.28
C THR A 8 -19.67 52.72 7.51
N GLU A 9 -18.82 52.91 6.51
CA GLU A 9 -18.05 51.83 5.91
C GLU A 9 -16.56 51.95 6.31
N PRO A 10 -15.83 50.83 6.33
CA PRO A 10 -14.69 50.60 7.23
C PRO A 10 -13.37 51.16 6.69
N TYR A 11 -12.56 51.73 7.59
CA TYR A 11 -11.17 52.05 7.30
C TYR A 11 -10.28 50.93 7.85
N ILE A 12 -9.51 50.29 6.98
CA ILE A 12 -8.45 49.34 7.33
C ILE A 12 -7.19 50.16 7.66
N VAL A 13 -6.69 50.02 8.89
CA VAL A 13 -5.38 50.55 9.30
C VAL A 13 -4.34 49.44 9.09
N VAL A 14 -3.43 49.63 8.12
CA VAL A 14 -2.27 48.74 7.92
C VAL A 14 -1.07 49.36 8.63
N CYS A 15 -0.62 48.74 9.72
CA CYS A 15 0.63 49.07 10.38
C CYS A 15 1.73 48.12 9.88
N VAL A 16 2.72 48.64 9.15
CA VAL A 16 3.93 47.89 8.79
C VAL A 16 4.94 48.04 9.93
N GLY A 17 5.09 47.00 10.75
CA GLY A 17 6.13 46.94 11.78
C GLY A 17 7.46 46.39 11.23
N ARG A 18 8.57 47.08 11.50
CA ARG A 18 9.92 46.47 11.44
C ARG A 18 10.41 46.17 12.85
N PHE A 19 10.70 44.90 13.08
CA PHE A 19 11.29 44.29 14.28
C PHE A 19 12.65 44.88 14.64
N TRP A 20 12.93 45.06 15.94
CA TRP A 20 14.26 44.84 16.54
C TRP A 20 14.14 44.17 17.92
N SER A 21 15.10 43.29 18.18
CA SER A 21 15.23 42.26 19.22
C SER A 21 15.43 42.75 20.67
N ARG A 22 14.98 41.96 21.67
CA ARG A 22 15.78 41.09 22.58
C ARG A 22 15.22 41.00 24.03
N ALA A 23 15.11 39.74 24.50
CA ALA A 23 15.35 39.19 25.84
C ALA A 23 14.39 39.41 27.06
N GLN A 24 13.91 38.23 27.53
CA GLN A 24 13.86 37.67 28.90
C GLN A 24 12.79 38.09 29.95
N SER A 25 11.86 37.13 30.16
CA SER A 25 11.56 36.36 31.39
C SER A 25 11.06 37.06 32.67
N VAL A 26 9.84 36.73 33.14
CA VAL A 26 9.51 35.87 34.31
C VAL A 26 8.04 36.11 34.77
N MET A 27 7.37 34.98 35.05
CA MET A 27 6.11 34.71 35.78
C MET A 27 5.47 35.80 36.66
N THR A 28 4.14 35.92 36.64
CA THR A 28 3.20 35.41 37.69
C THR A 28 1.74 35.79 37.40
N SER A 29 0.85 35.15 38.14
CA SER A 29 -0.57 34.82 37.93
C SER A 29 -1.63 35.88 38.28
N MET A 30 -2.81 35.63 37.71
CA MET A 30 -4.18 35.78 38.27
C MET A 30 -4.88 37.14 38.35
N GLU A 31 -6.03 37.14 37.65
CA GLU A 31 -7.37 37.61 38.05
C GLU A 31 -7.82 39.07 37.88
N THR A 32 -8.89 39.17 37.06
CA THR A 32 -10.11 39.99 37.18
C THR A 32 -10.10 41.48 36.82
N SER A 33 -10.97 41.80 35.87
CA SER A 33 -11.39 43.07 35.26
C SER A 33 -12.10 44.04 36.25
N PRO A 34 -12.64 45.23 35.83
CA PRO A 34 -12.38 46.09 34.65
C PRO A 34 -12.26 47.61 35.00
N LEU A 35 -12.06 48.42 33.95
CA LEU A 35 -12.28 49.89 33.80
C LEU A 35 -11.08 50.85 33.88
N MET A 36 -10.79 51.40 32.68
CA MET A 36 -10.37 52.76 32.32
C MET A 36 -9.09 53.34 32.92
N THR A 37 -8.12 53.63 32.04
CA THR A 37 -7.70 55.00 31.68
C THR A 37 -6.57 54.96 30.64
N CYS A 38 -6.72 55.70 29.54
CA CYS A 38 -5.62 55.99 28.60
C CYS A 38 -4.92 57.27 29.05
N PRO A 39 -3.58 57.30 29.18
CA PRO A 39 -2.81 58.54 29.17
C PRO A 39 -2.37 58.86 27.74
N SER A 40 -2.92 59.97 27.27
CA SER A 40 -2.48 60.84 26.19
C SER A 40 -0.96 61.03 26.09
N TRP A 41 -0.39 60.80 24.90
CA TRP A 41 0.84 61.46 24.45
C TRP A 41 0.61 62.08 23.07
N THR A 42 0.94 63.36 23.02
CA THR A 42 0.75 64.34 21.95
C THR A 42 1.72 64.13 20.80
N PHE A 43 1.25 64.25 19.56
CA PHE A 43 2.10 64.47 18.38
C PHE A 43 1.98 65.93 17.94
N VAL A 44 3.05 66.69 18.16
CA VAL A 44 3.26 68.03 17.61
C VAL A 44 3.98 67.86 16.27
N GLY A 45 3.39 68.34 15.18
CA GLY A 45 4.05 68.34 13.86
C GLY A 45 3.16 68.22 12.61
N CYS A 46 1.83 68.26 12.71
CA CYS A 46 0.96 68.24 11.53
C CYS A 46 0.65 69.66 11.03
N VAL A 47 1.10 69.98 9.81
CA VAL A 47 0.64 71.15 9.06
C VAL A 47 -0.67 70.77 8.35
N VAL A 48 -1.69 71.61 8.53
CA VAL A 48 -2.99 71.50 7.86
C VAL A 48 -2.84 71.89 6.39
N CYS A 49 -3.11 70.95 5.48
CA CYS A 49 -3.35 71.25 4.07
C CYS A 49 -4.85 71.10 3.79
N ILE A 50 -5.53 72.24 3.64
CA ILE A 50 -6.90 72.33 3.13
C ILE A 50 -6.80 72.37 1.61
N TRP A 51 -7.37 71.38 0.92
CA TRP A 51 -7.69 71.49 -0.49
C TRP A 51 -9.11 70.96 -0.71
N ASP A 52 -9.96 71.86 -1.21
CA ASP A 52 -11.34 71.59 -1.62
C ASP A 52 -11.37 70.54 -2.75
N LEU A 53 -12.32 69.61 -2.63
CA LEU A 53 -12.59 68.59 -3.65
C LEU A 53 -13.17 69.23 -4.92
N PRO A 54 -12.56 69.08 -6.11
CA PRO A 54 -13.23 69.43 -7.35
C PRO A 54 -14.23 68.33 -7.74
N SER A 55 -15.41 68.78 -8.16
CA SER A 55 -16.54 68.00 -8.69
C SER A 55 -16.13 67.09 -9.86
N VAL A 56 -16.62 65.85 -9.82
CA VAL A 56 -16.45 64.84 -10.89
C VAL A 56 -17.23 65.24 -12.15
N SER A 57 -16.52 65.45 -13.26
CA SER A 57 -17.07 65.42 -14.63
C SER A 57 -16.90 64.02 -15.23
N PRO A 58 -17.83 63.53 -16.07
CA PRO A 58 -17.81 62.16 -16.56
C PRO A 58 -16.73 61.97 -17.63
N THR A 59 -15.65 61.28 -17.27
CA THR A 59 -14.63 60.84 -18.23
C THR A 59 -14.98 59.44 -18.73
N THR A 60 -15.09 59.33 -20.05
CA THR A 60 -15.31 58.11 -20.83
C THR A 60 -14.29 57.03 -20.45
N PRO A 61 -14.67 55.74 -20.31
CA PRO A 61 -13.74 54.69 -19.90
C PRO A 61 -12.71 54.41 -21.01
N PHE A 62 -11.43 54.46 -20.66
CA PHE A 62 -10.37 53.86 -21.46
C PHE A 62 -10.50 52.33 -21.40
N PRO A 63 -10.20 51.61 -22.49
CA PRO A 63 -10.21 50.15 -22.48
C PRO A 63 -9.19 49.62 -21.46
N PRO A 64 -9.49 48.52 -20.76
CA PRO A 64 -8.56 47.91 -19.83
C PRO A 64 -7.30 47.52 -20.61
N THR A 65 -6.17 48.07 -20.20
CA THR A 65 -4.87 47.50 -20.58
C THR A 65 -4.84 46.12 -19.92
N GLU A 66 -4.84 45.07 -20.75
CA GLU A 66 -4.68 43.70 -20.26
C GLU A 66 -3.45 43.65 -19.35
N ALA A 67 -3.65 43.15 -18.13
CA ALA A 67 -2.54 42.74 -17.29
C ALA A 67 -1.66 41.80 -18.14
N PRO A 68 -0.32 41.89 -18.07
CA PRO A 68 0.52 40.95 -18.79
C PRO A 68 0.08 39.54 -18.41
N THR A 69 -0.51 38.84 -19.37
CA THR A 69 -0.74 37.41 -19.29
C THR A 69 0.64 36.81 -19.13
N VAL A 70 0.97 36.43 -17.90
CA VAL A 70 2.08 35.52 -17.64
C VAL A 70 1.83 34.35 -18.58
N GLN A 71 2.71 34.19 -19.58
CA GLN A 71 2.57 33.10 -20.53
C GLN A 71 2.52 31.81 -19.69
N PRO A 72 1.55 30.91 -19.94
CA PRO A 72 1.56 29.61 -19.26
C PRO A 72 2.93 29.02 -19.53
N HIS A 73 3.67 28.70 -18.47
CA HIS A 73 4.93 28.01 -18.59
C HIS A 73 4.63 26.67 -19.26
N ILE A 74 4.97 26.56 -20.55
CA ILE A 74 4.78 25.33 -21.34
C ILE A 74 6.07 24.55 -21.21
N CYS A 75 6.02 23.45 -20.46
CA CYS A 75 7.10 22.48 -20.46
C CYS A 75 7.13 21.74 -21.82
N PRO A 76 8.31 21.23 -22.24
CA PRO A 76 8.43 20.36 -23.41
C PRO A 76 7.46 19.16 -23.36
N GLU A 77 7.11 18.58 -24.51
CA GLU A 77 6.28 17.37 -24.55
C GLU A 77 6.87 16.27 -23.65
N GLY A 78 6.00 15.62 -22.86
CA GLY A 78 6.39 14.59 -21.89
C GLY A 78 6.80 15.10 -20.51
N LYS A 79 6.71 16.41 -20.25
CA LYS A 79 6.99 17.00 -18.93
C LYS A 79 5.75 17.60 -18.28
N PHE A 80 5.65 17.41 -16.98
CA PHE A 80 4.62 17.99 -16.12
C PHE A 80 5.07 19.35 -15.57
N VAL A 81 4.14 20.31 -15.51
CA VAL A 81 4.41 21.69 -15.07
C VAL A 81 4.18 21.80 -13.57
N CYS A 82 5.25 22.02 -12.81
CA CYS A 82 5.19 22.31 -11.38
C CYS A 82 4.91 23.81 -11.16
N GLY A 83 3.73 24.10 -10.61
CA GLY A 83 3.41 25.39 -10.01
C GLY A 83 3.47 26.59 -10.94
N ALA A 84 3.42 27.78 -10.35
CA ALA A 84 3.56 29.04 -11.07
C ALA A 84 5.02 29.43 -11.35
N HIS A 85 5.99 28.73 -10.73
CA HIS A 85 7.43 29.04 -10.82
C HIS A 85 8.12 28.43 -12.05
N GLY A 86 7.41 27.65 -12.88
CA GLY A 86 7.90 27.17 -14.17
C GLY A 86 8.90 26.02 -14.07
N GLU A 87 8.86 25.24 -12.99
CA GLU A 87 9.61 24.00 -12.85
C GLU A 87 8.94 22.90 -13.69
N CYS A 88 9.74 21.99 -14.26
CA CYS A 88 9.24 20.92 -15.13
C CYS A 88 9.81 19.59 -14.67
N VAL A 89 8.94 18.68 -14.24
CA VAL A 89 9.31 17.29 -13.92
C VAL A 89 8.93 16.36 -15.07
N ASP A 90 9.55 15.20 -15.13
CA ASP A 90 9.18 14.18 -16.12
C ASP A 90 7.81 13.59 -15.77
N GLN A 91 7.01 13.21 -16.76
CA GLN A 91 5.69 12.60 -16.50
C GLN A 91 5.81 11.32 -15.66
N SER A 92 6.93 10.58 -15.78
CA SER A 92 7.22 9.39 -14.97
C SER A 92 7.42 9.66 -13.47
N ARG A 93 7.62 10.92 -13.08
CA ARG A 93 7.80 11.39 -11.69
C ARG A 93 6.55 12.06 -11.13
N VAL A 94 5.43 11.91 -11.79
CA VAL A 94 4.13 12.36 -11.28
C VAL A 94 3.43 11.15 -10.69
N CYS A 95 2.97 11.20 -9.45
CA CYS A 95 2.43 10.03 -8.75
C CYS A 95 3.45 8.88 -8.62
N ASP A 96 4.68 9.21 -8.21
CA ASP A 96 5.75 8.24 -7.91
C ASP A 96 6.12 8.17 -6.41
N PHE A 97 5.28 8.73 -5.55
CA PHE A 97 5.51 8.82 -4.10
C PHE A 97 6.76 9.64 -3.73
N ARG A 98 7.25 10.50 -4.63
CA ARG A 98 8.28 11.50 -4.34
C ARG A 98 7.77 12.89 -4.68
N HIS A 99 8.03 13.84 -3.79
CA HIS A 99 7.87 15.25 -4.12
C HIS A 99 9.08 15.72 -4.94
N ASP A 100 9.00 15.64 -6.27
CA ASP A 100 9.97 16.19 -7.22
C ASP A 100 9.69 17.67 -7.53
N CYS A 101 8.43 18.11 -7.49
CA CYS A 101 8.08 19.54 -7.55
C CYS A 101 8.38 20.24 -6.22
N SER A 102 8.90 21.48 -6.26
CA SER A 102 9.15 22.28 -5.03
C SER A 102 7.89 22.56 -4.21
N ASP A 103 6.71 22.53 -4.85
CA ASP A 103 5.39 22.69 -4.22
C ASP A 103 4.64 21.37 -4.00
N GLY A 104 5.23 20.24 -4.43
CA GLY A 104 4.63 18.91 -4.30
C GLY A 104 3.36 18.69 -5.12
N LEU A 105 3.11 19.51 -6.16
CA LEU A 105 1.92 19.39 -7.01
C LEU A 105 1.85 18.08 -7.81
N ASP A 106 3.00 17.53 -8.15
CA ASP A 106 3.17 16.21 -8.75
C ASP A 106 2.52 15.09 -7.93
N GLU A 107 2.51 15.19 -6.61
CA GLU A 107 1.92 14.18 -5.71
C GLU A 107 0.57 14.60 -5.11
N GLN A 108 0.08 15.82 -5.40
CA GLN A 108 -1.11 16.35 -4.75
C GLN A 108 -2.38 15.60 -5.17
N HIS A 109 -2.51 15.27 -6.46
CA HIS A 109 -3.68 14.61 -7.06
C HIS A 109 -3.51 13.09 -7.20
N CYS A 110 -2.56 12.52 -6.48
CA CYS A 110 -2.22 11.10 -6.48
C CYS A 110 -2.77 10.40 -5.24
N VAL A 111 -2.68 9.07 -5.23
CA VAL A 111 -2.92 8.29 -4.00
C VAL A 111 -1.85 8.63 -2.96
N LYS A 112 -2.24 8.73 -1.69
CA LYS A 112 -1.30 8.98 -0.59
C LYS A 112 -0.65 7.70 -0.10
N GLU A 113 0.57 7.81 0.42
CA GLU A 113 1.32 6.68 1.01
C GLU A 113 0.57 6.00 2.14
N VAL A 114 -0.18 6.76 2.94
CA VAL A 114 -0.97 6.27 4.05
C VAL A 114 -2.39 6.81 3.92
N CYS A 115 -3.38 5.93 4.09
CA CYS A 115 -4.78 6.28 4.12
C CYS A 115 -5.51 5.45 5.19
N ASP A 116 -5.90 6.14 6.25
CA ASP A 116 -6.72 5.67 7.37
C ASP A 116 -8.21 6.07 7.21
N PHE A 117 -8.58 6.66 6.07
CA PHE A 117 -9.93 7.12 5.75
C PHE A 117 -10.55 8.14 6.72
N GLU A 118 -9.75 8.71 7.62
CA GLU A 118 -10.21 9.59 8.68
C GLU A 118 -10.92 10.85 8.14
N GLY A 119 -12.05 11.19 8.77
CA GLY A 119 -12.94 12.26 8.30
C GLY A 119 -13.70 11.94 7.01
N GLY A 120 -13.74 10.67 6.60
CA GLY A 120 -14.40 10.22 5.37
C GLY A 120 -13.64 10.60 4.09
N VAL A 121 -12.34 10.88 4.21
CA VAL A 121 -11.47 11.30 3.11
C VAL A 121 -10.84 10.07 2.47
N ALA A 122 -10.97 9.93 1.15
CA ALA A 122 -10.46 8.75 0.44
C ALA A 122 -8.95 8.82 0.09
N CYS A 123 -8.20 9.82 0.56
CA CYS A 123 -6.75 10.00 0.32
C CYS A 123 -6.28 9.79 -1.14
N GLY A 124 -7.07 10.24 -2.11
CA GLY A 124 -6.79 10.07 -3.54
C GLY A 124 -7.45 8.85 -4.18
N TRP A 125 -7.96 7.89 -3.40
CA TRP A 125 -8.75 6.78 -3.92
C TRP A 125 -10.07 7.24 -4.52
N GLU A 126 -10.42 6.69 -5.67
CA GLU A 126 -11.61 7.00 -6.45
C GLU A 126 -12.62 5.86 -6.37
N ARG A 127 -13.86 6.21 -6.03
CA ARG A 127 -14.99 5.26 -6.04
C ARG A 127 -15.57 5.18 -7.44
N VAL A 128 -15.43 4.03 -8.09
CA VAL A 128 -16.02 3.81 -9.41
C VAL A 128 -17.52 3.56 -9.23
N SER A 129 -18.32 4.60 -9.50
CA SER A 129 -19.77 4.49 -9.43
C SER A 129 -20.35 4.03 -10.76
N PRO A 130 -21.32 3.09 -10.77
CA PRO A 130 -22.08 2.79 -11.98
C PRO A 130 -22.86 4.03 -12.45
N ALA A 131 -23.30 4.00 -13.72
CA ALA A 131 -24.00 5.11 -14.36
C ALA A 131 -25.10 5.75 -13.46
N PRO A 132 -25.32 7.08 -13.56
CA PRO A 132 -26.12 7.86 -12.59
C PRO A 132 -27.57 7.40 -12.40
N SER A 133 -28.12 6.56 -13.29
CA SER A 133 -29.47 6.01 -13.19
C SER A 133 -29.64 4.85 -12.18
N VAL A 134 -28.55 4.32 -11.58
CA VAL A 134 -28.59 3.11 -10.72
C VAL A 134 -28.18 3.40 -9.25
N LEU A 135 -27.95 4.66 -8.90
CA LEU A 135 -27.23 5.03 -7.66
C LEU A 135 -27.94 4.73 -6.33
N LEU A 136 -29.27 4.68 -6.29
CA LEU A 136 -29.99 4.62 -5.01
C LEU A 136 -29.93 3.24 -4.34
N HIS A 137 -29.66 2.17 -5.10
CA HIS A 137 -29.65 0.78 -4.62
C HIS A 137 -28.48 -0.04 -5.20
N SER A 138 -27.39 0.62 -5.58
CA SER A 138 -26.19 -0.05 -6.06
C SER A 138 -25.29 -0.47 -4.90
N PHE A 139 -24.76 -1.69 -4.98
CA PHE A 139 -23.63 -2.14 -4.17
C PHE A 139 -22.43 -1.21 -4.43
N ARG A 140 -21.91 -0.53 -3.41
CA ARG A 140 -20.82 0.45 -3.55
C ARG A 140 -19.99 0.63 -2.29
N TRP A 141 -18.74 1.08 -2.47
CA TRP A 141 -17.87 1.53 -1.38
C TRP A 141 -18.37 2.85 -0.76
N LEU A 142 -18.48 2.88 0.55
CA LEU A 142 -18.90 4.03 1.35
C LEU A 142 -17.99 4.17 2.58
N PRO A 143 -17.69 5.41 3.01
CA PRO A 143 -17.08 5.65 4.30
C PRO A 143 -18.14 5.50 5.41
N ASP A 144 -17.75 4.94 6.55
CA ASP A 144 -18.61 4.82 7.73
C ASP A 144 -17.77 4.85 9.02
N GLN A 145 -18.46 4.94 10.15
CA GLN A 145 -17.86 4.89 11.48
C GLN A 145 -18.37 3.69 12.28
N GLY A 146 -17.65 3.29 13.32
CA GLY A 146 -18.13 2.27 14.26
C GLY A 146 -19.38 2.69 15.06
N ASN A 147 -19.54 4.00 15.29
CA ASN A 147 -20.62 4.56 16.11
C ASN A 147 -21.99 4.64 15.40
N THR A 148 -22.02 4.54 14.07
CA THR A 148 -23.22 4.63 13.22
C THR A 148 -23.85 3.25 12.98
N VAL A 149 -23.20 2.18 13.44
CA VAL A 149 -23.65 0.79 13.25
C VAL A 149 -24.98 0.54 13.98
N HIS A 150 -26.00 0.09 13.25
CA HIS A 150 -27.30 -0.23 13.83
C HIS A 150 -27.34 -1.63 14.46
N LEU A 151 -28.34 -1.86 15.32
CA LEU A 151 -28.53 -3.13 16.02
C LEU A 151 -28.68 -4.29 15.02
N GLY A 152 -27.77 -5.26 15.09
CA GLY A 152 -27.71 -6.42 14.19
C GLY A 152 -26.66 -6.31 13.08
N GLU A 153 -26.20 -5.10 12.76
CA GLU A 153 -25.11 -4.86 11.80
C GLU A 153 -23.72 -5.03 12.45
N GLN A 154 -23.65 -4.93 13.78
CA GLN A 154 -22.46 -5.15 14.61
C GLN A 154 -21.79 -6.54 14.47
N TYR A 155 -22.47 -7.49 13.84
CA TYR A 155 -21.92 -8.82 13.55
C TYR A 155 -21.26 -8.90 12.17
N HIS A 156 -21.46 -7.88 11.32
CA HIS A 156 -21.01 -7.84 9.93
C HIS A 156 -20.09 -6.63 9.65
N ARG A 157 -20.16 -5.58 10.47
CA ARG A 157 -19.27 -4.41 10.46
C ARG A 157 -18.52 -4.25 11.78
N PRO A 158 -17.26 -3.79 11.76
CA PRO A 158 -16.49 -3.53 12.96
C PRO A 158 -17.04 -2.29 13.67
N VAL A 159 -17.33 -2.44 14.97
CA VAL A 159 -17.71 -1.32 15.87
C VAL A 159 -16.49 -0.50 16.29
N ILE A 160 -15.31 -1.12 16.21
CA ILE A 160 -14.04 -0.50 16.60
C ILE A 160 -13.17 -0.43 15.35
N ASP A 161 -12.85 0.78 14.98
CA ASP A 161 -11.92 1.12 13.92
C ASP A 161 -10.51 0.60 14.21
N HIS A 162 -9.75 0.23 13.17
CA HIS A 162 -8.41 -0.32 13.39
C HIS A 162 -7.40 0.77 13.78
N THR A 163 -7.47 1.94 13.14
CA THR A 163 -6.57 3.08 13.36
C THR A 163 -6.64 3.63 14.78
N LEU A 164 -7.85 4.00 15.22
CA LEU A 164 -8.06 4.66 16.53
C LEU A 164 -8.36 3.69 17.66
N GLY A 165 -8.72 2.44 17.35
CA GLY A 165 -9.21 1.50 18.35
C GLY A 165 -10.47 1.99 19.06
N SER A 166 -11.24 2.86 18.39
CA SER A 166 -12.46 3.49 18.93
C SER A 166 -13.60 3.47 17.90
N PRO A 167 -14.86 3.67 18.32
CA PRO A 167 -16.00 3.71 17.41
C PRO A 167 -16.11 5.02 16.60
N GLU A 168 -15.26 6.01 16.88
CA GLU A 168 -15.21 7.28 16.15
C GLU A 168 -14.30 7.26 14.92
N GLY A 169 -13.46 6.23 14.78
CA GLY A 169 -12.60 6.07 13.60
C GLY A 169 -13.39 5.71 12.35
N TRP A 170 -12.79 6.01 11.20
CA TRP A 170 -13.42 5.86 9.89
C TRP A 170 -12.80 4.72 9.10
N TYR A 171 -13.64 3.98 8.40
CA TYR A 171 -13.20 2.94 7.47
C TYR A 171 -14.02 2.98 6.18
N MET A 172 -13.57 2.25 5.17
CA MET A 172 -14.32 2.05 3.94
C MET A 172 -14.99 0.68 3.93
N TYR A 173 -16.28 0.62 3.66
CA TYR A 173 -17.01 -0.63 3.55
C TYR A 173 -17.83 -0.72 2.25
N ALA A 174 -18.02 -1.94 1.77
CA ALA A 174 -18.90 -2.23 0.65
C ALA A 174 -20.27 -2.68 1.18
N ASP A 175 -21.28 -1.82 1.02
CA ASP A 175 -22.63 -2.02 1.59
C ASP A 175 -23.41 -3.14 0.90
N SER A 176 -23.45 -4.32 1.53
CA SER A 176 -24.14 -5.51 1.00
C SER A 176 -25.66 -5.45 1.11
N SER A 177 -26.23 -4.46 1.79
CA SER A 177 -27.68 -4.22 1.89
C SER A 177 -28.30 -3.89 0.53
N ASN A 178 -27.49 -3.30 -0.35
CA ASN A 178 -27.86 -2.89 -1.70
C ASN A 178 -27.21 -3.80 -2.76
N GLY A 179 -27.77 -3.78 -3.98
CA GLY A 179 -27.30 -4.60 -5.10
C GLY A 179 -27.73 -6.07 -5.07
N GLY A 180 -27.30 -6.82 -6.08
CA GLY A 180 -27.63 -8.23 -6.29
C GLY A 180 -26.44 -9.16 -6.11
N TYR A 181 -26.70 -10.47 -6.03
CA TYR A 181 -25.65 -11.49 -5.96
C TYR A 181 -24.62 -11.32 -7.09
N GLY A 182 -23.34 -11.30 -6.73
CA GLY A 182 -22.24 -11.20 -7.68
C GLY A 182 -22.01 -9.81 -8.28
N HIS A 183 -22.79 -8.79 -7.88
CA HIS A 183 -22.46 -7.40 -8.21
C HIS A 183 -21.11 -7.02 -7.60
N ILE A 184 -20.37 -6.17 -8.31
CA ILE A 184 -19.05 -5.70 -7.91
C ILE A 184 -19.04 -4.18 -7.69
N THR A 185 -18.10 -3.72 -6.89
CA THR A 185 -17.78 -2.30 -6.74
C THR A 185 -16.28 -2.12 -6.54
N ASP A 186 -15.74 -1.10 -7.18
CA ASP A 186 -14.30 -0.84 -7.23
C ASP A 186 -13.97 0.47 -6.51
N LEU A 187 -12.95 0.40 -5.66
CA LEU A 187 -12.23 1.53 -5.08
C LEU A 187 -10.82 1.49 -5.69
N GLN A 188 -10.51 2.44 -6.56
CA GLN A 188 -9.29 2.42 -7.38
C GLN A 188 -8.39 3.62 -7.09
N THR A 189 -7.08 3.48 -7.28
CA THR A 189 -6.16 4.61 -7.28
C THR A 189 -6.20 5.36 -8.62
N PRO A 190 -5.75 6.62 -8.66
CA PRO A 190 -5.21 7.22 -9.87
C PRO A 190 -4.04 6.38 -10.41
N VAL A 191 -3.57 6.69 -11.61
CA VAL A 191 -2.39 6.01 -12.18
C VAL A 191 -1.17 6.32 -11.32
N ILE A 192 -0.52 5.27 -10.83
CA ILE A 192 0.79 5.31 -10.19
C ILE A 192 1.83 5.16 -11.31
N SER A 193 2.70 6.15 -11.46
CA SER A 193 3.61 6.19 -12.61
C SER A 193 4.83 5.31 -12.42
N SER A 194 5.39 5.27 -11.20
CA SER A 194 6.55 4.44 -10.90
C SER A 194 6.60 4.07 -9.42
N THR A 195 7.07 2.85 -9.14
CA THR A 195 7.33 2.38 -7.77
C THR A 195 8.76 1.91 -7.56
N GLY A 196 9.19 1.89 -6.30
CA GLY A 196 10.49 1.38 -5.85
C GLY A 196 10.53 -0.14 -5.69
N PRO A 197 11.73 -0.74 -5.60
CA PRO A 197 11.92 -2.19 -5.64
C PRO A 197 11.35 -2.97 -4.47
N GLN A 198 11.13 -2.31 -3.34
CA GLN A 198 10.57 -2.91 -2.13
C GLN A 198 9.11 -2.50 -1.93
N CYS A 199 8.47 -1.91 -2.95
CA CYS A 199 7.11 -1.38 -2.83
C CYS A 199 6.14 -2.48 -2.42
N THR A 200 5.47 -2.26 -1.29
CA THR A 200 4.53 -3.22 -0.71
C THR A 200 3.27 -2.49 -0.28
N LEU A 201 2.13 -2.95 -0.78
CA LEU A 201 0.81 -2.50 -0.36
C LEU A 201 0.37 -3.32 0.87
N GLY A 202 0.23 -2.65 2.01
CA GLY A 202 -0.35 -3.22 3.23
C GLY A 202 -1.72 -2.62 3.50
N PHE A 203 -2.67 -3.43 3.96
CA PHE A 203 -4.00 -2.95 4.34
C PHE A 203 -4.61 -3.84 5.42
N TRP A 204 -5.56 -3.32 6.16
CA TRP A 204 -6.39 -4.09 7.07
C TRP A 204 -7.76 -4.33 6.46
N TYR A 205 -8.31 -5.52 6.70
CA TYR A 205 -9.64 -5.88 6.23
C TYR A 205 -10.41 -6.61 7.31
N HIS A 206 -11.73 -6.45 7.27
CA HIS A 206 -12.67 -7.18 8.11
C HIS A 206 -13.76 -7.76 7.20
N MET A 207 -13.98 -9.07 7.34
CA MET A 207 -14.95 -9.82 6.56
C MET A 207 -15.65 -10.81 7.49
N SER A 208 -16.77 -10.40 8.07
CA SER A 208 -17.55 -11.24 8.98
C SER A 208 -18.99 -11.40 8.53
N GLY A 209 -19.48 -12.64 8.54
CA GLY A 209 -20.86 -12.95 8.18
C GLY A 209 -20.98 -14.18 7.28
N PHE A 210 -22.13 -14.85 7.34
CA PHE A 210 -22.36 -16.12 6.63
C PHE A 210 -22.33 -16.00 5.11
N THR A 211 -22.72 -14.84 4.59
CA THR A 211 -22.81 -14.61 3.15
C THR A 211 -21.94 -13.44 2.74
N VAL A 212 -20.89 -13.16 3.52
CA VAL A 212 -19.90 -12.15 3.12
C VAL A 212 -19.33 -12.54 1.76
N GLY A 213 -19.12 -11.53 0.95
CA GLY A 213 -18.68 -11.68 -0.41
C GLY A 213 -17.19 -12.01 -0.54
N THR A 214 -16.59 -11.40 -1.56
CA THR A 214 -15.16 -11.52 -1.87
C THR A 214 -14.54 -10.13 -1.86
N LEU A 215 -13.34 -10.01 -1.30
CA LEU A 215 -12.45 -8.87 -1.47
C LEU A 215 -11.30 -9.30 -2.37
N GLN A 216 -11.01 -8.52 -3.41
CA GLN A 216 -9.92 -8.72 -4.34
C GLN A 216 -9.05 -7.46 -4.43
N VAL A 217 -7.75 -7.66 -4.58
CA VAL A 217 -6.82 -6.62 -5.02
C VAL A 217 -6.42 -6.94 -6.44
N LEU A 218 -6.65 -5.98 -7.34
CA LEU A 218 -6.32 -6.10 -8.75
C LEU A 218 -5.30 -5.04 -9.15
N LEU A 219 -4.34 -5.42 -10.00
CA LEU A 219 -3.44 -4.48 -10.68
C LEU A 219 -3.92 -4.29 -12.11
N LYS A 220 -4.10 -3.03 -12.51
CA LYS A 220 -4.62 -2.67 -13.83
C LYS A 220 -3.58 -1.89 -14.64
N TYR A 221 -3.23 -2.43 -15.80
CA TYR A 221 -2.30 -1.86 -16.77
C TYR A 221 -3.08 -1.49 -18.04
N GLY A 222 -3.52 -0.23 -18.12
CA GLY A 222 -4.39 0.24 -19.20
C GLY A 222 -5.70 -0.58 -19.27
N ASN A 223 -5.77 -1.53 -20.21
CA ASN A 223 -6.95 -2.39 -20.43
C ASN A 223 -6.80 -3.82 -19.87
N VAL A 224 -5.63 -4.17 -19.34
CA VAL A 224 -5.37 -5.50 -18.76
C VAL A 224 -5.50 -5.39 -17.25
N THR A 225 -6.09 -6.38 -16.61
CA THR A 225 -6.26 -6.42 -15.15
C THR A 225 -5.92 -7.80 -14.64
N HIS A 226 -5.04 -7.86 -13.64
CA HIS A 226 -4.58 -9.07 -12.99
C HIS A 226 -5.04 -9.09 -11.55
N GLU A 227 -5.57 -10.21 -11.08
CA GLU A 227 -5.82 -10.43 -9.66
C GLU A 227 -4.50 -10.81 -8.99
N VAL A 228 -4.10 -10.08 -7.96
CA VAL A 228 -2.88 -10.35 -7.19
C VAL A 228 -3.16 -10.81 -5.77
N TRP A 229 -4.37 -10.56 -5.27
CA TRP A 229 -4.81 -11.00 -3.97
C TRP A 229 -6.32 -11.19 -3.95
N SER A 230 -6.80 -12.19 -3.23
CA SER A 230 -8.22 -12.45 -3.07
C SER A 230 -8.51 -13.13 -1.75
N GLN A 231 -9.60 -12.72 -1.11
CA GLN A 231 -10.17 -13.41 0.03
C GLN A 231 -11.69 -13.49 -0.07
N THR A 232 -12.25 -14.66 0.23
CA THR A 232 -13.68 -14.94 0.08
C THR A 232 -14.27 -15.56 1.34
N GLY A 233 -15.51 -15.20 1.65
CA GLY A 233 -16.26 -15.82 2.74
C GLY A 233 -15.82 -15.36 4.12
N ASN A 234 -16.43 -15.95 5.16
CA ASN A 234 -16.28 -15.50 6.54
C ASN A 234 -14.85 -15.68 7.07
N GLN A 235 -14.23 -14.59 7.53
CA GLN A 235 -12.87 -14.57 8.07
C GLN A 235 -12.83 -14.48 9.60
N GLY A 236 -14.00 -14.47 10.23
CA GLY A 236 -14.20 -14.25 11.65
C GLY A 236 -14.39 -12.77 11.98
N ASN A 237 -14.94 -12.49 13.16
CA ASN A 237 -15.17 -11.13 13.63
C ASN A 237 -13.89 -10.52 14.22
N LYS A 238 -12.89 -10.29 13.37
CA LYS A 238 -11.61 -9.67 13.72
C LYS A 238 -10.99 -9.00 12.49
N TRP A 239 -10.24 -7.94 12.73
CA TRP A 239 -9.38 -7.35 11.72
C TRP A 239 -8.27 -8.32 11.32
N ARG A 240 -7.98 -8.38 10.02
CA ARG A 240 -6.89 -9.17 9.44
C ARG A 240 -6.07 -8.29 8.52
N ARG A 241 -4.78 -8.59 8.43
CA ARG A 241 -3.85 -7.85 7.57
C ARG A 241 -3.74 -8.55 6.21
N GLY A 242 -3.90 -7.78 5.15
CA GLY A 242 -3.55 -8.14 3.78
C GLY A 242 -2.26 -7.45 3.37
N GLU A 243 -1.48 -8.11 2.53
CA GLU A 243 -0.23 -7.56 2.01
C GLU A 243 -0.01 -8.04 0.57
N VAL A 244 0.40 -7.12 -0.30
CA VAL A 244 0.69 -7.38 -1.71
C VAL A 244 2.02 -6.73 -2.07
N PHE A 245 2.96 -7.55 -2.54
CA PHE A 245 4.24 -7.06 -3.03
C PHE A 245 4.07 -6.49 -4.45
N LEU A 246 4.36 -5.21 -4.63
CA LEU A 246 4.23 -4.46 -5.89
C LEU A 246 5.57 -4.26 -6.61
N GLY A 247 6.70 -4.23 -5.90
CA GLY A 247 8.04 -4.07 -6.47
C GLY A 247 8.19 -2.86 -7.41
N ILE A 248 9.19 -2.91 -8.31
CA ILE A 248 9.30 -1.91 -9.40
C ILE A 248 8.22 -2.21 -10.43
N ASP A 249 7.39 -1.21 -10.71
CA ASP A 249 6.35 -1.27 -11.72
C ASP A 249 5.99 0.14 -12.22
N HIS A 250 5.30 0.22 -13.35
CA HIS A 250 5.02 1.47 -14.06
C HIS A 250 3.60 1.55 -14.61
N ASP A 251 3.05 2.77 -14.63
CA ASP A 251 1.78 3.13 -15.28
C ASP A 251 0.60 2.19 -14.94
N PHE A 252 0.40 1.91 -13.65
CA PHE A 252 -0.61 0.97 -13.18
C PHE A 252 -1.56 1.59 -12.15
N GLN A 253 -2.72 0.96 -11.96
CA GLN A 253 -3.68 1.31 -10.92
C GLN A 253 -3.88 0.13 -9.99
N VAL A 254 -4.03 0.40 -8.70
CA VAL A 254 -4.46 -0.59 -7.70
C VAL A 254 -5.97 -0.48 -7.51
N ILE A 255 -6.67 -1.61 -7.50
CA ILE A 255 -8.12 -1.66 -7.34
C ILE A 255 -8.48 -2.61 -6.19
N PHE A 256 -9.15 -2.08 -5.17
CA PHE A 256 -9.91 -2.89 -4.22
C PHE A 256 -11.30 -3.17 -4.80
N GLN A 257 -11.49 -4.40 -5.26
CA GLN A 257 -12.77 -4.87 -5.78
C GLN A 257 -13.49 -5.68 -4.70
N ALA A 258 -14.66 -5.21 -4.29
CA ALA A 258 -15.58 -6.04 -3.51
C ALA A 258 -16.59 -6.69 -4.46
N LYS A 259 -16.90 -7.96 -4.22
CA LYS A 259 -17.98 -8.69 -4.89
C LYS A 259 -19.00 -9.12 -3.87
N ARG A 260 -20.26 -8.76 -4.07
CA ARG A 260 -21.35 -9.06 -3.15
C ARG A 260 -21.66 -10.56 -3.10
N GLY A 261 -21.80 -11.09 -1.88
CA GLY A 261 -22.26 -12.46 -1.65
C GLY A 261 -23.74 -12.66 -1.94
N ILE A 262 -24.26 -13.84 -1.56
CA ILE A 262 -25.65 -14.25 -1.87
C ILE A 262 -26.70 -13.43 -1.12
N SER A 263 -26.36 -12.89 0.05
CA SER A 263 -27.25 -12.09 0.90
C SER A 263 -26.49 -10.90 1.48
N TYR A 264 -27.16 -10.11 2.33
CA TYR A 264 -26.64 -8.93 3.03
C TYR A 264 -26.01 -9.26 4.40
N MET A 265 -25.87 -10.55 4.73
CA MET A 265 -25.36 -11.01 6.02
C MET A 265 -23.82 -11.06 6.01
N GLY A 266 -23.19 -9.92 5.76
CA GLY A 266 -21.75 -9.74 5.77
C GLY A 266 -21.29 -8.63 4.83
N ASP A 267 -20.57 -7.65 5.37
CA ASP A 267 -19.95 -6.57 4.61
C ASP A 267 -18.45 -6.82 4.44
N VAL A 268 -17.88 -6.24 3.39
CA VAL A 268 -16.43 -6.21 3.18
C VAL A 268 -15.94 -4.84 3.63
N VAL A 269 -14.97 -4.82 4.55
CA VAL A 269 -14.45 -3.59 5.14
C VAL A 269 -12.94 -3.54 4.93
N VAL A 270 -12.42 -2.37 4.58
CA VAL A 270 -10.99 -2.07 4.40
C VAL A 270 -10.64 -0.81 5.18
N ASP A 271 -9.48 -0.83 5.81
CA ASP A 271 -8.95 0.26 6.61
C ASP A 271 -7.41 0.24 6.59
N ASP A 272 -6.77 1.32 7.05
CA ASP A 272 -5.33 1.44 7.24
C ASP A 272 -4.49 0.97 6.03
N VAL A 273 -4.73 1.61 4.87
CA VAL A 273 -4.03 1.30 3.63
C VAL A 273 -2.69 2.04 3.58
N THR A 274 -1.61 1.30 3.31
CA THR A 274 -0.24 1.83 3.30
C THR A 274 0.54 1.33 2.09
N PHE A 275 1.24 2.25 1.41
CA PHE A 275 2.23 1.98 0.38
C PHE A 275 3.62 2.12 1.01
N GLN A 276 4.25 0.98 1.31
CA GLN A 276 5.51 0.92 2.05
C GLN A 276 6.68 0.82 1.08
N ASN A 277 7.70 1.67 1.25
CA ASN A 277 8.91 1.69 0.42
C ASN A 277 8.62 1.79 -1.09
N CYS A 278 7.58 2.54 -1.47
CA CYS A 278 7.15 2.68 -2.85
C CYS A 278 7.83 3.81 -3.62
N THR A 279 8.53 4.73 -2.94
CA THR A 279 9.35 5.74 -3.60
C THR A 279 10.46 5.07 -4.42
N PRO A 280 10.60 5.37 -5.72
CA PRO A 280 11.71 4.90 -6.53
C PRO A 280 13.07 5.25 -5.90
N PRO A 281 14.15 4.50 -6.19
CA PRO A 281 15.48 4.89 -5.78
C PRO A 281 15.94 6.15 -6.54
N LEU A 282 16.81 6.95 -5.91
CA LEU A 282 17.52 8.04 -6.59
C LEU A 282 18.81 7.51 -7.20
N SER A 283 19.17 7.99 -8.40
CA SER A 283 20.43 7.62 -9.02
C SER A 283 21.58 8.11 -8.12
N PRO A 284 22.47 7.23 -7.67
CA PRO A 284 23.53 7.63 -6.76
C PRO A 284 24.52 8.55 -7.50
N GLU A 285 24.81 9.71 -6.91
CA GLU A 285 25.88 10.61 -7.38
C GLU A 285 27.28 10.06 -7.09
N GLN A 286 27.36 9.00 -6.27
CA GLN A 286 28.57 8.37 -5.78
C GLN A 286 28.67 6.91 -6.24
N PRO A 287 29.88 6.35 -6.37
CA PRO A 287 30.06 4.94 -6.67
C PRO A 287 29.51 4.07 -5.53
N CYS A 288 28.99 2.89 -5.89
CA CYS A 288 28.42 1.95 -4.92
C CYS A 288 29.41 1.54 -3.84
N GLY A 289 28.88 1.24 -2.66
CA GLY A 289 29.63 0.75 -1.51
C GLY A 289 30.23 -0.66 -1.73
N PRO A 290 31.08 -1.12 -0.80
CA PRO A 290 31.76 -2.41 -0.91
C PRO A 290 30.86 -3.64 -0.73
N GLU A 291 29.62 -3.48 -0.27
CA GLU A 291 28.61 -4.55 -0.10
C GLU A 291 27.40 -4.33 -1.04
N GLU A 292 27.60 -3.55 -2.10
CA GLU A 292 26.58 -3.18 -3.07
C GLU A 292 26.99 -3.59 -4.49
N TYR A 293 26.00 -4.05 -5.27
CA TYR A 293 26.13 -4.33 -6.68
C TYR A 293 25.69 -3.10 -7.50
N THR A 294 26.45 -2.79 -8.55
CA THR A 294 26.16 -1.70 -9.47
C THR A 294 25.33 -2.20 -10.66
N CYS A 295 24.10 -1.72 -10.77
CA CYS A 295 23.21 -1.96 -11.90
C CYS A 295 23.73 -1.32 -13.20
N SER A 296 23.24 -1.77 -14.35
CA SER A 296 23.67 -1.24 -15.66
C SER A 296 23.24 0.21 -15.87
N ASN A 297 22.11 0.61 -15.29
CA ASN A 297 21.62 1.99 -15.24
C ASN A 297 22.29 2.87 -14.14
N GLY A 298 23.22 2.30 -13.36
CA GLY A 298 24.00 3.02 -12.35
C GLY A 298 23.38 3.06 -10.95
N TYR A 299 22.21 2.45 -10.71
CA TYR A 299 21.71 2.26 -9.34
C TYR A 299 22.58 1.27 -8.56
N CYS A 300 22.57 1.42 -7.25
CA CYS A 300 23.23 0.49 -6.34
C CYS A 300 22.16 -0.31 -5.59
N ILE A 301 22.32 -1.63 -5.58
CA ILE A 301 21.49 -2.54 -4.79
C ILE A 301 22.38 -3.31 -3.82
N PRO A 302 21.89 -3.76 -2.66
CA PRO A 302 22.64 -4.67 -1.80
C PRO A 302 23.04 -5.94 -2.58
N GLU A 303 24.25 -6.46 -2.38
CA GLU A 303 24.68 -7.74 -2.99
C GLU A 303 23.70 -8.88 -2.67
N ASP A 304 23.03 -8.78 -1.53
CA ASP A 304 22.01 -9.71 -1.06
C ASP A 304 20.75 -9.78 -1.94
N ASN A 305 20.56 -8.83 -2.84
CA ASN A 305 19.43 -8.74 -3.79
C ASN A 305 19.84 -9.13 -5.22
N LEU A 306 21.08 -9.58 -5.42
CA LEU A 306 21.53 -10.08 -6.71
C LEU A 306 21.01 -11.50 -6.94
N CYS A 307 20.38 -11.75 -8.08
CA CYS A 307 19.87 -13.07 -8.47
C CYS A 307 18.91 -13.68 -7.44
N ASP A 308 17.86 -12.93 -7.10
CA ASP A 308 16.76 -13.37 -6.25
C ASP A 308 15.38 -13.35 -6.94
N PHE A 309 15.40 -13.25 -8.27
CA PHE A 309 14.25 -13.16 -9.18
C PHE A 309 13.43 -11.87 -9.10
N LEU A 310 13.85 -10.89 -8.31
CA LEU A 310 13.19 -9.60 -8.24
C LEU A 310 14.06 -8.55 -8.93
N ASN A 311 13.46 -7.82 -9.86
CA ASN A 311 14.15 -6.72 -10.55
C ASN A 311 14.30 -5.52 -9.60
N HIS A 312 15.37 -5.51 -8.81
CA HIS A 312 15.71 -4.40 -7.92
C HIS A 312 16.36 -3.24 -8.67
N CYS A 313 17.04 -3.51 -9.76
CA CYS A 313 17.69 -2.49 -10.58
C CYS A 313 16.70 -1.69 -11.44
N GLY A 314 15.51 -2.23 -11.70
CA GLY A 314 14.51 -1.68 -12.63
C GLY A 314 14.83 -1.98 -14.10
N ASP A 315 16.10 -2.21 -14.45
CA ASP A 315 16.56 -2.60 -15.78
C ASP A 315 16.81 -4.11 -15.96
N GLY A 316 16.61 -4.91 -14.91
CA GLY A 316 16.82 -6.36 -14.89
C GLY A 316 18.29 -6.80 -14.87
N SER A 317 19.24 -5.88 -14.66
CA SER A 317 20.67 -6.20 -14.70
C SER A 317 21.18 -6.99 -13.48
N ASP A 318 20.41 -7.04 -12.41
CA ASP A 318 20.62 -7.89 -11.24
C ASP A 318 20.16 -9.34 -11.44
N GLU A 319 19.29 -9.58 -12.41
CA GLU A 319 18.74 -10.89 -12.76
C GLU A 319 19.31 -11.44 -14.07
N ASP A 320 20.46 -10.91 -14.51
CA ASP A 320 21.09 -11.33 -15.75
C ASP A 320 21.49 -12.83 -15.71
N PRO A 321 21.08 -13.66 -16.68
CA PRO A 321 21.35 -15.09 -16.68
C PRO A 321 22.84 -15.47 -16.67
N TYR A 322 23.73 -14.61 -17.19
CA TYR A 322 25.17 -14.84 -17.18
C TYR A 322 25.75 -14.65 -15.78
N ILE A 323 25.28 -13.63 -15.06
CA ILE A 323 25.67 -13.34 -13.67
C ILE A 323 25.11 -14.41 -12.74
N CYS A 324 23.84 -14.75 -12.89
CA CYS A 324 23.12 -15.67 -12.02
C CYS A 324 23.53 -17.14 -12.17
N LYS A 325 24.30 -17.49 -13.22
CA LYS A 325 24.81 -18.85 -13.42
C LYS A 325 25.70 -19.36 -12.27
N GLY A 326 26.31 -18.44 -11.51
CA GLY A 326 27.13 -18.78 -10.34
C GLY A 326 26.31 -19.17 -9.09
N PHE A 327 25.02 -18.81 -9.04
CA PHE A 327 24.18 -19.01 -7.86
C PHE A 327 23.62 -20.43 -7.85
N SER A 328 24.14 -21.23 -6.91
CA SER A 328 23.69 -22.63 -6.73
C SER A 328 22.38 -22.66 -5.95
N GLY A 329 21.36 -23.32 -6.48
CA GLY A 329 20.06 -23.48 -5.80
C GLY A 329 19.02 -22.40 -6.10
N HIS A 330 19.30 -21.48 -7.03
CA HIS A 330 18.35 -20.53 -7.58
C HIS A 330 17.25 -21.26 -8.37
N CYS A 331 15.99 -21.14 -7.96
CA CYS A 331 14.85 -21.79 -8.61
C CYS A 331 13.54 -21.02 -8.34
N ASN A 332 12.84 -20.65 -9.41
CA ASN A 332 11.54 -19.98 -9.38
C ASN A 332 10.38 -20.89 -9.82
N PHE A 333 10.65 -22.16 -10.17
CA PHE A 333 9.64 -23.17 -10.55
C PHE A 333 8.82 -22.89 -11.82
N GLU A 334 9.20 -21.90 -12.62
CA GLU A 334 8.49 -21.52 -13.85
C GLU A 334 8.50 -22.59 -14.94
N PHE A 335 9.55 -23.43 -14.97
CA PHE A 335 9.73 -24.45 -16.01
C PHE A 335 9.82 -25.86 -15.44
N ASP A 336 10.57 -26.03 -14.35
CA ASP A 336 10.80 -27.33 -13.71
C ASP A 336 11.16 -27.18 -12.22
N LEU A 337 11.47 -28.31 -11.57
CA LEU A 337 11.96 -28.35 -10.19
C LEU A 337 13.44 -27.94 -10.07
N CYS A 338 14.08 -27.48 -11.14
CA CYS A 338 15.50 -27.16 -11.20
C CYS A 338 16.37 -28.33 -10.66
N SER A 339 17.16 -28.06 -9.62
CA SER A 339 17.98 -29.06 -8.91
C SER A 339 17.27 -29.73 -7.73
N TRP A 340 16.00 -29.38 -7.46
CA TRP A 340 15.20 -30.01 -6.42
C TRP A 340 14.72 -31.40 -6.86
N ARG A 341 14.58 -32.29 -5.89
CA ARG A 341 14.23 -33.70 -6.09
C ARG A 341 13.17 -34.11 -5.08
N GLN A 342 12.08 -34.67 -5.58
CA GLN A 342 11.02 -35.26 -4.76
C GLN A 342 11.51 -36.53 -4.06
N CYS A 343 11.00 -36.77 -2.86
CA CYS A 343 11.28 -37.98 -2.12
C CYS A 343 10.30 -39.09 -2.52
N LEU A 344 10.80 -40.18 -3.12
CA LEU A 344 9.95 -41.32 -3.54
C LEU A 344 9.40 -42.19 -2.39
N GLN A 345 9.72 -41.86 -1.14
CA GLN A 345 9.41 -42.65 0.06
C GLN A 345 8.62 -41.84 1.10
N ASP A 346 7.74 -40.97 0.63
CA ASP A 346 6.80 -40.22 1.44
C ASP A 346 5.35 -40.55 1.04
N ASN A 347 4.38 -39.81 1.56
CA ASN A 347 2.95 -40.11 1.36
C ASN A 347 2.43 -39.58 0.02
N PHE A 348 2.94 -38.42 -0.42
CA PHE A 348 2.56 -37.76 -1.66
C PHE A 348 3.63 -36.71 -2.05
N ASP A 349 3.59 -36.25 -3.29
CA ASP A 349 4.59 -35.32 -3.84
C ASP A 349 4.15 -33.85 -3.77
N TRP A 350 5.13 -32.93 -3.70
CA TRP A 350 4.88 -31.52 -4.01
C TRP A 350 4.47 -31.34 -5.48
N LEU A 351 3.63 -30.35 -5.77
CA LEU A 351 3.15 -30.09 -7.12
C LEU A 351 3.52 -28.67 -7.53
N ILE A 352 3.76 -28.45 -8.83
CA ILE A 352 3.91 -27.10 -9.39
C ILE A 352 2.52 -26.63 -9.82
N LYS A 353 2.18 -25.38 -9.49
CA LYS A 353 0.91 -24.77 -9.88
C LYS A 353 1.08 -23.31 -10.27
N ALA A 354 0.30 -22.91 -11.25
CA ALA A 354 0.09 -21.52 -11.62
C ALA A 354 -1.28 -21.01 -11.14
N GLY A 355 -1.30 -19.73 -10.79
CA GLY A 355 -2.48 -18.98 -10.34
C GLY A 355 -3.17 -19.58 -9.11
N SER A 356 -4.42 -19.17 -8.87
CA SER A 356 -5.18 -19.55 -7.67
C SER A 356 -5.32 -21.08 -7.47
N THR A 357 -5.31 -21.51 -6.20
CA THR A 357 -5.56 -22.92 -5.83
C THR A 357 -6.97 -23.39 -6.19
N PRO A 358 -7.21 -24.71 -6.33
CA PRO A 358 -8.54 -25.23 -6.68
C PRO A 358 -9.57 -24.97 -5.57
N THR A 359 -9.11 -24.94 -4.32
CA THR A 359 -9.90 -24.69 -3.12
C THR A 359 -10.07 -23.19 -2.90
N THR A 360 -11.29 -22.69 -3.08
CA THR A 360 -11.64 -21.29 -2.84
C THR A 360 -11.26 -20.83 -1.43
N GLY A 361 -10.63 -19.65 -1.34
CA GLY A 361 -10.24 -19.04 -0.06
C GLY A 361 -8.99 -19.66 0.56
N THR A 362 -8.19 -20.39 -0.22
CA THR A 362 -6.91 -20.96 0.22
C THR A 362 -5.80 -20.66 -0.77
N GLY A 363 -4.57 -20.58 -0.26
CA GLY A 363 -3.37 -20.31 -1.07
C GLY A 363 -3.37 -18.96 -1.78
N PRO A 364 -2.31 -18.66 -2.54
CA PRO A 364 -2.13 -17.36 -3.16
C PRO A 364 -2.94 -17.23 -4.48
N SER A 365 -3.27 -16.00 -4.87
CA SER A 365 -3.87 -15.73 -6.20
C SER A 365 -2.85 -15.84 -7.33
N THR A 366 -1.61 -15.39 -7.09
CA THR A 366 -0.48 -15.39 -8.02
C THR A 366 0.82 -15.75 -7.30
N ASP A 367 1.84 -16.11 -8.07
CA ASP A 367 3.18 -16.30 -7.53
C ASP A 367 3.79 -14.95 -7.06
N HIS A 368 4.86 -15.04 -6.28
CA HIS A 368 5.56 -13.85 -5.79
C HIS A 368 6.40 -13.13 -6.87
N THR A 369 6.88 -13.86 -7.88
CA THR A 369 7.89 -13.40 -8.84
C THR A 369 7.25 -12.62 -9.98
N LEU A 370 6.36 -13.28 -10.74
CA LEU A 370 5.71 -12.67 -11.90
C LEU A 370 4.49 -11.86 -11.51
N ARG A 371 3.81 -12.27 -10.42
CA ARG A 371 2.62 -11.58 -9.87
C ARG A 371 1.47 -11.54 -10.87
N ASP A 372 1.44 -12.51 -11.76
CA ASP A 372 0.36 -12.71 -12.72
C ASP A 372 -0.11 -14.18 -12.67
N PRO A 373 -1.29 -14.51 -13.23
CA PRO A 373 -1.85 -15.85 -13.14
C PRO A 373 -1.04 -16.96 -13.83
N SER A 374 -0.03 -16.62 -14.62
CA SER A 374 0.87 -17.56 -15.31
C SER A 374 2.08 -17.98 -14.49
N GLY A 375 2.43 -17.24 -13.43
CA GLY A 375 3.56 -17.57 -12.58
C GLY A 375 3.34 -18.81 -11.74
N HIS A 376 4.42 -19.56 -11.52
CA HIS A 376 4.39 -20.88 -10.92
C HIS A 376 4.98 -20.88 -9.51
N TYR A 377 4.40 -21.72 -8.66
CA TYR A 377 4.91 -21.95 -7.33
C TYR A 377 4.75 -23.42 -6.93
N LEU A 378 5.54 -23.84 -5.95
CA LEU A 378 5.45 -25.17 -5.38
C LEU A 378 4.35 -25.21 -4.31
N TYR A 379 3.45 -26.18 -4.40
CA TYR A 379 2.32 -26.31 -3.49
C TYR A 379 2.08 -27.76 -3.05
N VAL A 380 1.39 -27.90 -1.92
CA VAL A 380 0.91 -29.16 -1.36
C VAL A 380 -0.59 -29.05 -1.23
N GLU A 381 -1.31 -29.99 -1.83
CA GLU A 381 -2.75 -30.13 -1.65
C GLU A 381 -3.02 -30.91 -0.36
N SER A 382 -3.68 -30.27 0.61
CA SER A 382 -4.04 -30.89 1.89
C SER A 382 -5.47 -31.43 1.92
N SER A 383 -6.27 -31.20 0.87
CA SER A 383 -7.63 -31.74 0.77
C SER A 383 -7.63 -33.24 0.45
N PHE A 384 -8.79 -33.82 0.20
CA PHE A 384 -8.91 -35.25 -0.10
C PHE A 384 -8.08 -35.64 -1.35
N PRO A 385 -7.31 -36.74 -1.35
CA PRO A 385 -7.38 -37.89 -0.44
C PRO A 385 -6.38 -37.90 0.74
N GLN A 386 -5.64 -36.81 0.98
CA GLN A 386 -4.63 -36.78 2.04
C GLN A 386 -5.26 -36.90 3.45
N ALA A 387 -4.62 -37.66 4.32
CA ALA A 387 -5.03 -37.88 5.70
C ALA A 387 -4.09 -37.16 6.68
N THR A 388 -4.56 -36.96 7.92
CA THR A 388 -3.74 -36.40 9.00
C THR A 388 -2.41 -37.14 9.12
N GLY A 389 -1.32 -36.39 9.11
CA GLY A 389 0.03 -36.92 9.31
C GLY A 389 0.73 -37.34 8.02
N ASP A 390 0.02 -37.35 6.88
CA ASP A 390 0.67 -37.51 5.59
C ASP A 390 1.66 -36.36 5.36
N ALA A 391 2.83 -36.71 4.82
CA ALA A 391 3.90 -35.78 4.55
C ALA A 391 4.38 -35.87 3.10
N ALA A 392 4.72 -34.72 2.53
CA ALA A 392 5.44 -34.57 1.27
C ALA A 392 6.80 -33.94 1.52
N ARG A 393 7.86 -34.50 0.92
CA ARG A 393 9.24 -34.05 1.10
C ARG A 393 9.92 -33.77 -0.23
N ILE A 394 10.57 -32.61 -0.30
CA ILE A 394 11.42 -32.24 -1.44
C ILE A 394 12.79 -31.81 -0.93
N SER A 395 13.84 -32.27 -1.60
CA SER A 395 15.23 -32.02 -1.20
C SER A 395 15.98 -31.23 -2.27
N GLY A 396 16.73 -30.24 -1.83
CA GLY A 396 17.58 -29.41 -2.69
C GLY A 396 18.89 -30.10 -3.11
N PRO A 397 19.75 -29.38 -3.87
CA PRO A 397 21.06 -29.88 -4.27
C PRO A 397 21.98 -30.15 -3.05
N LEU A 398 23.02 -30.94 -3.28
CA LEU A 398 24.07 -31.16 -2.28
C LEU A 398 24.95 -29.92 -2.15
N LEU A 399 24.93 -29.28 -0.99
CA LEU A 399 25.74 -28.12 -0.66
C LEU A 399 27.05 -28.57 -0.01
N SER A 400 28.17 -27.99 -0.45
CA SER A 400 29.48 -28.34 0.08
C SER A 400 29.73 -27.69 1.43
N ARG A 401 30.39 -28.40 2.34
CA ARG A 401 30.94 -27.87 3.59
C ARG A 401 31.83 -26.64 3.41
N ARG A 402 32.45 -26.50 2.23
CA ARG A 402 33.33 -25.37 1.91
C ARG A 402 32.58 -24.04 1.75
N SER A 403 31.27 -24.07 1.59
CA SER A 403 30.43 -22.87 1.48
C SER A 403 30.39 -22.14 2.83
N LYS A 404 31.08 -21.00 2.91
CA LYS A 404 31.02 -20.10 4.06
C LYS A 404 29.90 -19.08 3.86
N GLN A 405 29.21 -18.69 4.93
CA GLN A 405 28.11 -17.71 4.91
C GLN A 405 26.93 -18.10 3.99
N CYS A 406 26.67 -19.39 3.84
CA CYS A 406 25.53 -19.87 3.06
C CYS A 406 24.21 -19.52 3.78
N LYS A 407 23.24 -18.99 3.04
CA LYS A 407 21.87 -18.75 3.51
C LYS A 407 20.89 -19.29 2.47
N ILE A 408 19.76 -19.79 2.91
CA ILE A 408 18.62 -20.12 2.03
C ILE A 408 17.56 -19.05 2.21
N ARG A 409 17.13 -18.47 1.09
CA ARG A 409 16.01 -17.53 1.01
C ARG A 409 14.86 -18.23 0.28
N PHE A 410 13.66 -18.10 0.81
CA PHE A 410 12.45 -18.55 0.14
C PHE A 410 11.25 -17.71 0.58
N TYR A 411 10.22 -17.69 -0.27
CA TYR A 411 8.92 -17.11 0.04
C TYR A 411 7.92 -18.24 0.29
N LEU A 412 7.07 -18.07 1.30
CA LEU A 412 6.02 -19.03 1.63
C LEU A 412 4.67 -18.33 1.78
N HIS A 413 3.60 -19.05 1.47
CA HIS A 413 2.22 -18.60 1.68
C HIS A 413 1.46 -19.72 2.38
N MET A 414 0.82 -19.41 3.51
CA MET A 414 0.06 -20.38 4.32
C MET A 414 -1.19 -19.68 4.89
N SER A 415 -2.35 -19.75 4.19
CA SER A 415 -3.58 -19.05 4.62
C SER A 415 -4.94 -19.65 4.21
N GLY A 416 -5.96 -19.49 5.09
CA GLY A 416 -7.29 -20.17 5.15
C GLY A 416 -7.57 -21.03 6.42
N ASP A 417 -8.30 -22.16 6.33
CA ASP A 417 -8.56 -23.08 7.46
C ASP A 417 -8.06 -24.51 7.14
N GLY A 418 -7.51 -25.22 8.13
CA GLY A 418 -7.00 -26.60 7.96
C GLY A 418 -5.54 -26.75 7.50
N PHE A 419 -4.66 -25.76 7.69
CA PHE A 419 -3.26 -25.91 7.25
C PHE A 419 -2.44 -26.87 8.07
N GLY A 420 -1.60 -27.53 7.32
CA GLY A 420 -0.51 -28.33 7.77
C GLY A 420 0.61 -27.60 8.51
N THR A 421 1.68 -28.36 8.70
CA THR A 421 2.96 -27.89 9.23
C THR A 421 3.98 -27.88 8.12
N LEU A 422 4.73 -26.78 7.97
CA LEU A 422 5.92 -26.71 7.15
C LEU A 422 7.16 -26.88 8.04
N ASN A 423 7.95 -27.90 7.76
CA ASN A 423 9.26 -28.11 8.38
C ASN A 423 10.37 -27.93 7.36
N VAL A 424 11.44 -27.25 7.75
CA VAL A 424 12.67 -27.18 6.97
C VAL A 424 13.78 -27.88 7.75
N PHE A 425 14.42 -28.85 7.11
CA PHE A 425 15.49 -29.65 7.70
C PHE A 425 16.82 -29.42 6.98
N GLN A 426 17.90 -29.39 7.75
CA GLN A 426 19.25 -29.62 7.27
C GLN A 426 19.57 -31.11 7.43
N VAL A 427 19.93 -31.77 6.34
CA VAL A 427 20.24 -33.20 6.34
C VAL A 427 21.73 -33.40 6.07
N THR A 428 22.43 -34.06 7.00
CA THR A 428 23.84 -34.44 6.85
C THR A 428 23.99 -35.97 6.92
N SER A 429 25.18 -36.47 6.53
CA SER A 429 25.46 -37.91 6.58
C SER A 429 25.56 -38.42 8.03
N SER A 430 26.08 -37.60 8.94
CA SER A 430 26.34 -37.99 10.33
C SER A 430 25.16 -37.75 11.28
N SER A 431 24.48 -36.60 11.14
CA SER A 431 23.44 -36.16 12.10
C SER A 431 22.02 -36.50 11.67
N GLY A 432 21.81 -37.03 10.46
CA GLY A 432 20.47 -37.21 9.91
C GLY A 432 19.77 -35.86 9.72
N HIS A 433 18.52 -35.75 10.18
CA HIS A 433 17.66 -34.58 9.97
C HIS A 433 17.74 -33.62 11.16
N GLN A 434 18.29 -32.43 10.95
CA GLN A 434 18.27 -31.32 11.91
C GLN A 434 17.16 -30.33 11.52
N LEU A 435 16.22 -30.06 12.42
CA LEU A 435 15.16 -29.07 12.18
C LEU A 435 15.72 -27.64 12.23
N LEU A 436 15.49 -26.87 11.18
CA LEU A 436 15.86 -25.46 11.06
C LEU A 436 14.67 -24.52 11.29
N LEU A 437 13.50 -24.88 10.77
CA LEU A 437 12.27 -24.08 10.85
C LEU A 437 11.06 -24.99 11.01
N ASN A 438 10.11 -24.58 11.84
CA ASN A 438 8.80 -25.19 12.00
C ASN A 438 7.74 -24.08 11.99
N LEU A 439 6.82 -24.13 11.04
CA LEU A 439 5.68 -23.22 10.93
C LEU A 439 4.38 -24.04 10.89
N THR A 440 3.38 -23.61 11.65
CA THR A 440 2.10 -24.31 11.81
C THR A 440 0.94 -23.34 11.68
N GLY A 441 -0.14 -23.76 11.02
CA GLY A 441 -1.39 -23.00 10.94
C GLY A 441 -1.34 -21.80 9.99
N ASP A 442 -2.38 -20.97 10.05
CA ASP A 442 -2.54 -19.75 9.23
C ASP A 442 -1.45 -18.71 9.58
N GLN A 443 -0.60 -18.41 8.61
CA GLN A 443 0.42 -17.35 8.69
C GLN A 443 -0.08 -16.03 8.10
N GLY A 444 -1.27 -16.00 7.49
CA GLY A 444 -1.84 -14.84 6.82
C GLY A 444 -1.78 -14.94 5.29
N ASN A 445 -2.73 -14.27 4.63
CA ASN A 445 -2.90 -14.33 3.18
C ASN A 445 -1.93 -13.38 2.47
N TYR A 446 -0.64 -13.69 2.52
CA TYR A 446 0.41 -12.95 1.83
C TYR A 446 1.70 -13.78 1.76
N TRP A 447 2.58 -13.43 0.81
CA TRP A 447 3.88 -14.07 0.67
C TRP A 447 4.84 -13.60 1.76
N GLN A 448 5.43 -14.54 2.50
CA GLN A 448 6.38 -14.26 3.57
C GLN A 448 7.78 -14.70 3.21
N ARG A 449 8.72 -13.76 3.22
CA ARG A 449 10.14 -14.06 3.09
C ARG A 449 10.68 -14.74 4.34
N ARG A 450 11.51 -15.76 4.15
CA ARG A 450 12.32 -16.40 5.18
C ARG A 450 13.76 -16.53 4.71
N ASP A 451 14.67 -16.01 5.52
CA ASP A 451 16.10 -16.16 5.34
C ASP A 451 16.63 -17.05 6.48
N ILE A 452 17.24 -18.19 6.15
CA ILE A 452 17.81 -19.12 7.13
C ILE A 452 19.30 -19.26 6.86
N GLN A 453 20.11 -18.96 7.88
CA GLN A 453 21.56 -19.16 7.81
C GLN A 453 21.89 -20.65 7.91
N LEU A 454 22.69 -21.13 6.96
CA LEU A 454 23.11 -22.53 6.86
C LEU A 454 24.58 -22.67 7.26
N THR A 455 24.82 -23.53 8.24
CA THR A 455 26.18 -23.85 8.70
C THR A 455 26.31 -25.35 8.93
N SER A 456 27.34 -25.96 8.35
CA SER A 456 27.61 -27.39 8.51
C SER A 456 29.11 -27.68 8.47
N GLN A 457 29.51 -28.71 9.21
CA GLN A 457 30.86 -29.30 9.19
C GLN A 457 30.93 -30.53 8.28
N GLU A 458 29.89 -30.79 7.48
CA GLU A 458 29.83 -31.83 6.46
C GLU A 458 29.06 -31.31 5.24
N ASP A 459 29.18 -32.00 4.11
CA ASP A 459 28.29 -31.73 2.98
C ASP A 459 26.85 -32.04 3.40
N PHE A 460 25.91 -31.19 2.99
CA PHE A 460 24.55 -31.21 3.52
C PHE A 460 23.52 -30.87 2.44
N ARG A 461 22.25 -31.21 2.71
CA ARG A 461 21.10 -30.86 1.87
C ARG A 461 20.06 -30.16 2.72
N VAL A 462 19.22 -29.35 2.07
CA VAL A 462 18.03 -28.78 2.70
C VAL A 462 16.80 -29.55 2.21
N THR A 463 15.94 -29.98 3.13
CA THR A 463 14.71 -30.71 2.83
C THR A 463 13.52 -29.96 3.39
N PHE A 464 12.53 -29.71 2.54
CA PHE A 464 11.24 -29.13 2.93
C PHE A 464 10.23 -30.25 3.10
N GLU A 465 9.49 -30.23 4.21
CA GLU A 465 8.44 -31.21 4.53
C GLU A 465 7.13 -30.47 4.80
N GLY A 466 6.10 -30.73 4.01
CA GLY A 466 4.73 -30.29 4.26
C GLY A 466 3.93 -31.44 4.86
N LYS A 467 3.32 -31.24 6.04
CA LYS A 467 2.53 -32.25 6.78
C LYS A 467 1.08 -31.84 6.94
N VAL A 468 0.11 -32.69 6.66
CA VAL A 468 -1.33 -32.39 6.86
C VAL A 468 -1.70 -32.47 8.36
N MET A 469 -2.40 -31.45 8.89
CA MET A 469 -2.77 -31.33 10.30
C MET A 469 -4.26 -31.68 10.56
N ASN A 470 -4.57 -32.09 11.79
CA ASN A 470 -5.93 -32.46 12.23
C ASN A 470 -6.95 -31.32 12.08
N ILE A 471 -8.13 -31.63 11.55
CA ILE A 471 -9.36 -30.86 11.78
C ILE A 471 -10.22 -31.65 12.77
N CYS A 472 -10.51 -31.05 13.93
CA CYS A 472 -11.61 -31.50 14.77
C CYS A 472 -12.89 -30.83 14.28
N ILE A 473 -13.78 -31.59 13.64
CA ILE A 473 -15.13 -31.14 13.30
C ILE A 473 -15.99 -31.34 14.55
N GLU A 474 -16.50 -30.25 15.13
CA GLU A 474 -17.63 -30.32 16.05
C GLU A 474 -18.91 -30.22 15.21
N PHE A 475 -19.66 -31.31 15.13
CA PHE A 475 -21.02 -31.28 14.62
C PHE A 475 -21.93 -30.67 15.68
N LEU A 476 -22.74 -29.69 15.30
CA LEU A 476 -24.06 -29.50 15.93
C LEU A 476 -25.14 -29.95 14.96
#